data_AF-A0A8J1ITI4-F1
#
_entry.id   AF-A0A8J1ITI4-F1
#
_cell.length_a   1.000
_cell.length_b   1.000
_cell.length_c   1.000
_cell.angle_alpha   90.00
_cell.angle_beta   90.00
_cell.angle_gamma   90.00
#
_symmetry.space_group_name_H-M   'P 1'
#
loop_
_entity.id
_entity.type
_entity.pdbx_description
1 polymer ?
#
loop_
_entity_poly.entity_id
_entity_poly.type
_entity_poly.pdbx_seq_one_letter_code
_entity_poly.pdbx_strand_id
1 'polypeptide(L)'
;MSRPSETWSVCDDDTLSPDIDEFHSGGGTQPQGHHDHFEIFYLDDDTLSPDIDEFHSDDDTLSPDIDEFHSASETMEGGASAAMEGGAFGVQEMASNICPRGTAMKCNLCGEIPRITHFSSEIHGRMFRAHLPQNGLFRCPETGLQFLVNSPVSVEFQLVSWEKYSKYLQENRLETVGPLFKIRVLSGQVSAVYLPHCVCPKGGDVDVKKFKIAHYKTKGMTLETPSKIEPFYVALEKPTFSLMGVVYKVASLFRTKIPTHGAVFIYGRFIKGYTIHLYFMPQDPSVSQAVHKKETNNGFVWVDKPPQTVTVYTQRKYVVQGPESAEIAPKDLKLRFDAKPEMYNYSEIYLPNVDEEIVLRVTSEREEKSVWAAMLRKEELISGGQKAAGGRHFVDKHRAELIERIPNIDPVLDELLGDGTLTQEQYDIVRCNRTPQEKMRQLFGCVRAWGGREKDALFRAMNTYHQPLICDLQEK
;
A
#
# COMPACT_ATOMS: atom_id res chain seq x y z
N MET A 1 -43.33 57.92 -22.89
CA MET A 1 -42.20 58.60 -22.24
C MET A 1 -40.97 57.72 -22.38
N SER A 2 -39.93 58.30 -22.98
CA SER A 2 -38.49 57.97 -22.97
C SER A 2 -37.98 56.54 -23.24
N ARG A 3 -37.34 56.45 -24.42
CA ARG A 3 -36.27 55.53 -24.91
C ARG A 3 -34.90 55.89 -24.24
N PRO A 4 -33.74 55.28 -24.57
CA PRO A 4 -33.43 54.06 -25.37
C PRO A 4 -32.28 53.14 -24.81
N SER A 5 -32.13 51.89 -25.31
CA SER A 5 -31.03 51.29 -26.13
C SER A 5 -29.73 50.88 -25.37
N GLU A 6 -28.97 49.82 -25.68
CA GLU A 6 -28.63 49.16 -26.95
C GLU A 6 -28.32 47.66 -26.81
N THR A 7 -28.50 46.96 -27.94
CA THR A 7 -28.01 45.63 -28.32
C THR A 7 -27.10 45.81 -29.53
N TRP A 8 -26.01 45.04 -29.68
CA TRP A 8 -25.32 44.88 -30.97
C TRP A 8 -24.78 43.45 -31.15
N SER A 9 -25.01 42.92 -32.35
CA SER A 9 -24.54 41.64 -32.89
C SER A 9 -24.14 41.86 -34.37
N VAL A 10 -23.04 41.22 -34.80
CA VAL A 10 -22.64 40.75 -36.17
C VAL A 10 -22.44 41.82 -37.27
N CYS A 11 -21.35 41.82 -38.05
CA CYS A 11 -21.12 41.14 -39.35
C CYS A 11 -19.72 41.51 -39.90
N ASP A 12 -18.93 40.54 -40.40
CA ASP A 12 -18.59 40.26 -41.84
C ASP A 12 -17.57 41.30 -42.42
N ASP A 13 -16.62 41.05 -43.32
CA ASP A 13 -16.33 39.96 -44.25
C ASP A 13 -14.88 40.14 -44.80
N ASP A 14 -14.40 39.11 -45.49
CA ASP A 14 -13.67 39.16 -46.78
C ASP A 14 -12.13 39.28 -46.97
N THR A 15 -11.59 38.15 -47.44
CA THR A 15 -10.77 37.88 -48.66
C THR A 15 -9.46 38.62 -48.97
N LEU A 16 -8.36 37.84 -49.16
CA LEU A 16 -7.57 37.68 -50.42
C LEU A 16 -6.18 37.00 -50.16
N SER A 17 -5.85 35.99 -50.97
CA SER A 17 -4.47 35.54 -51.32
C SER A 17 -4.08 36.14 -52.70
N PRO A 18 -2.93 35.87 -53.37
CA PRO A 18 -1.61 35.29 -53.02
C PRO A 18 -0.41 36.16 -53.57
N ASP A 19 0.77 35.53 -53.79
CA ASP A 19 1.98 35.93 -54.57
C ASP A 19 3.21 36.43 -53.74
N ILE A 20 4.35 35.72 -53.64
CA ILE A 20 5.39 35.24 -54.60
C ILE A 20 6.57 36.24 -54.72
N ASP A 21 7.78 35.67 -54.91
CA ASP A 21 9.12 36.23 -55.25
C ASP A 21 10.09 36.60 -54.11
N GLU A 22 11.40 36.37 -54.18
CA GLU A 22 12.31 35.46 -54.91
C GLU A 22 13.74 35.73 -54.37
N PHE A 23 14.61 34.71 -54.41
CA PHE A 23 16.08 34.68 -54.53
C PHE A 23 17.03 35.77 -53.94
N HIS A 24 18.08 35.29 -53.24
CA HIS A 24 19.44 35.35 -53.81
C HIS A 24 20.40 34.28 -53.24
N SER A 25 21.08 33.61 -54.18
CA SER A 25 22.12 32.60 -54.05
C SER A 25 23.51 33.22 -53.80
N GLY A 26 24.44 32.49 -53.17
CA GLY A 26 25.85 32.90 -53.08
C GLY A 26 26.83 31.86 -52.50
N GLY A 27 27.45 31.12 -53.41
CA GLY A 27 28.63 30.22 -53.33
C GLY A 27 29.60 30.20 -52.13
N GLY A 28 29.88 28.96 -51.68
CA GLY A 28 31.21 28.32 -51.70
C GLY A 28 32.35 28.84 -50.81
N THR A 29 32.84 28.01 -49.88
CA THR A 29 34.21 27.42 -49.91
C THR A 29 34.45 26.48 -48.72
N GLN A 30 35.10 25.37 -49.01
CA GLN A 30 35.63 24.37 -48.08
C GLN A 30 36.94 24.88 -47.45
N PRO A 31 37.36 24.35 -46.29
CA PRO A 31 38.60 23.56 -46.35
C PRO A 31 38.56 22.26 -45.53
N GLN A 32 39.40 21.32 -46.00
CA GLN A 32 39.66 19.99 -45.48
C GLN A 32 40.61 19.98 -44.27
N GLY A 33 40.59 18.87 -43.53
CA GLY A 33 41.62 18.40 -42.59
C GLY A 33 41.13 18.45 -41.14
N HIS A 34 41.21 17.40 -40.31
CA HIS A 34 42.02 16.20 -40.31
C HIS A 34 41.35 15.09 -39.48
N HIS A 35 41.75 13.86 -39.76
CA HIS A 35 41.38 12.57 -39.15
C HIS A 35 41.32 12.55 -37.61
N ASP A 36 40.36 11.80 -37.06
CA ASP A 36 40.69 10.61 -36.26
C ASP A 36 39.51 9.62 -36.19
N HIS A 37 39.78 8.43 -36.72
CA HIS A 37 38.96 7.23 -36.62
C HIS A 37 39.31 6.53 -35.30
N PHE A 38 38.32 6.24 -34.45
CA PHE A 38 38.45 5.18 -33.45
C PHE A 38 37.31 4.18 -33.65
N GLU A 39 37.65 3.08 -34.32
CA GLU A 39 36.91 1.83 -34.30
C GLU A 39 36.95 1.25 -32.87
N ILE A 40 35.80 0.82 -32.36
CA ILE A 40 35.76 -0.11 -31.23
C ILE A 40 35.15 -1.41 -31.74
N PHE A 41 35.98 -2.44 -31.66
CA PHE A 41 35.80 -3.80 -32.15
C PHE A 41 34.67 -4.54 -31.42
N TYR A 42 33.85 -5.25 -32.20
CA TYR A 42 33.11 -6.41 -31.73
C TYR A 42 34.09 -7.57 -31.54
N LEU A 43 34.06 -8.23 -30.38
CA LEU A 43 34.70 -9.52 -30.17
C LEU A 43 33.58 -10.54 -29.92
N ASP A 44 33.31 -11.32 -30.96
CA ASP A 44 32.84 -12.71 -30.84
C ASP A 44 34.06 -13.56 -30.46
N ASP A 45 33.91 -14.47 -29.48
CA ASP A 45 34.73 -15.67 -29.45
C ASP A 45 33.91 -16.84 -28.90
N ASP A 46 33.98 -17.94 -29.64
CA ASP A 46 33.23 -19.18 -29.48
C ASP A 46 34.22 -20.27 -29.03
N THR A 47 33.71 -21.25 -28.26
CA THR A 47 34.27 -22.60 -28.08
C THR A 47 35.60 -22.79 -27.32
N LEU A 48 35.51 -23.45 -26.15
CA LEU A 48 36.33 -24.62 -25.77
C LEU A 48 35.78 -25.27 -24.49
N SER A 49 35.33 -26.52 -24.60
CA SER A 49 35.14 -27.45 -23.47
C SER A 49 36.49 -27.76 -22.79
N PRO A 50 36.47 -28.29 -21.54
CA PRO A 50 36.71 -29.73 -21.43
C PRO A 50 35.94 -30.45 -20.30
N ASP A 51 35.69 -31.73 -20.59
CA ASP A 51 35.80 -32.93 -19.75
C ASP A 51 35.13 -33.01 -18.37
N ILE A 52 33.97 -33.69 -18.41
CA ILE A 52 33.57 -34.89 -17.64
C ILE A 52 34.56 -35.37 -16.56
N ASP A 53 34.10 -35.33 -15.31
CA ASP A 53 34.44 -36.35 -14.30
C ASP A 53 33.14 -36.78 -13.59
N GLU A 54 32.85 -38.08 -13.69
CA GLU A 54 31.86 -38.81 -12.91
C GLU A 54 32.25 -38.78 -11.43
N PHE A 55 31.32 -38.53 -10.50
CA PHE A 55 31.30 -39.22 -9.20
C PHE A 55 29.90 -39.19 -8.57
N HIS A 56 29.27 -40.37 -8.61
CA HIS A 56 28.39 -41.03 -7.64
C HIS A 56 27.36 -40.23 -6.80
N SER A 57 26.11 -40.57 -7.09
CA SER A 57 24.96 -40.80 -6.21
C SER A 57 25.19 -40.69 -4.70
N ASP A 58 24.35 -39.90 -4.04
CA ASP A 58 23.64 -40.34 -2.84
C ASP A 58 22.20 -39.79 -2.83
N ASP A 59 21.30 -40.73 -2.64
CA ASP A 59 19.85 -40.65 -2.55
C ASP A 59 19.49 -40.28 -1.11
N ASP A 60 18.71 -39.23 -0.89
CA ASP A 60 18.00 -39.05 0.38
C ASP A 60 16.62 -38.45 0.12
N THR A 61 15.67 -39.37 0.05
CA THR A 61 14.23 -39.16 0.00
C THR A 61 13.72 -38.74 1.37
N LEU A 62 13.40 -37.46 1.55
CA LEU A 62 12.63 -36.98 2.71
C LEU A 62 11.20 -36.63 2.29
N SER A 63 10.31 -37.59 2.55
CA SER A 63 8.85 -37.39 2.57
C SER A 63 8.48 -36.46 3.75
N PRO A 64 7.49 -35.56 3.62
CA PRO A 64 6.97 -34.82 4.76
C PRO A 64 5.90 -35.62 5.50
N ASP A 65 6.09 -35.76 6.80
CA ASP A 65 5.21 -36.42 7.76
C ASP A 65 3.80 -35.82 7.80
N ILE A 66 2.84 -36.73 8.01
CA ILE A 66 1.40 -36.53 8.12
C ILE A 66 1.07 -36.50 9.61
N ASP A 67 0.63 -35.35 10.14
CA ASP A 67 -0.01 -35.29 11.46
C ASP A 67 -1.54 -35.28 11.30
N GLU A 68 -2.11 -36.47 11.37
CA GLU A 68 -3.52 -36.75 11.56
C GLU A 68 -3.74 -36.96 13.06
N PHE A 69 -4.30 -35.98 13.78
CA PHE A 69 -4.55 -36.11 15.22
C PHE A 69 -6.02 -36.42 15.52
N HIS A 70 -6.23 -37.66 15.96
CA HIS A 70 -7.46 -38.14 16.57
C HIS A 70 -7.59 -37.64 18.01
N SER A 71 -8.83 -37.34 18.37
CA SER A 71 -9.31 -36.95 19.70
C SER A 71 -9.29 -38.14 20.67
N ALA A 72 -8.77 -37.94 21.89
CA ALA A 72 -9.22 -38.68 23.08
C ALA A 72 -8.91 -37.90 24.36
N SER A 73 -9.92 -37.84 25.24
CA SER A 73 -9.88 -37.33 26.60
C SER A 73 -9.20 -38.31 27.55
N GLU A 74 -8.51 -37.83 28.59
CA GLU A 74 -8.69 -38.29 29.97
C GLU A 74 -7.85 -37.46 30.97
N THR A 75 -8.22 -37.61 32.22
CA THR A 75 -8.07 -36.69 33.36
C THR A 75 -6.90 -37.03 34.30
N MET A 76 -6.42 -35.97 34.97
CA MET A 76 -6.02 -35.86 36.39
C MET A 76 -4.57 -36.11 36.88
N GLU A 77 -4.15 -35.08 37.65
CA GLU A 77 -3.31 -35.02 38.87
C GLU A 77 -1.77 -35.01 38.83
N GLY A 78 -1.22 -33.87 39.28
CA GLY A 78 -0.37 -33.83 40.48
C GLY A 78 1.13 -33.56 40.31
N GLY A 79 1.62 -32.46 40.91
CA GLY A 79 3.02 -32.35 41.37
C GLY A 79 3.73 -31.04 41.04
N ALA A 80 3.97 -30.22 42.06
CA ALA A 80 4.73 -28.97 42.01
C ALA A 80 6.23 -29.19 42.28
N SER A 81 7.12 -28.38 41.68
CA SER A 81 8.34 -27.82 42.32
C SER A 81 9.15 -26.89 41.38
N ALA A 82 9.15 -25.60 41.73
CA ALA A 82 10.22 -24.60 41.76
C ALA A 82 11.42 -24.60 40.76
N ALA A 83 11.49 -23.49 40.00
CA ALA A 83 12.53 -22.42 40.04
C ALA A 83 13.76 -22.42 39.09
N MET A 84 13.83 -21.29 38.35
CA MET A 84 14.99 -20.52 37.84
C MET A 84 15.81 -21.15 36.70
N GLU A 85 16.33 -20.46 35.68
CA GLU A 85 16.23 -19.13 35.05
C GLU A 85 17.16 -19.27 33.81
N GLY A 86 16.81 -18.73 32.64
CA GLY A 86 17.78 -18.75 31.53
C GLY A 86 17.23 -18.50 30.13
N GLY A 87 16.94 -17.23 29.83
CA GLY A 87 17.22 -16.63 28.52
C GLY A 87 16.46 -17.14 27.30
N ALA A 88 15.20 -16.72 27.15
CA ALA A 88 14.57 -16.64 25.83
C ALA A 88 14.68 -15.21 25.32
N PHE A 89 15.41 -15.01 24.21
CA PHE A 89 15.32 -13.82 23.36
C PHE A 89 13.88 -13.71 22.85
N GLY A 90 13.04 -13.00 23.60
CA GLY A 90 11.72 -12.60 23.16
C GLY A 90 11.88 -11.49 22.11
N VAL A 91 11.79 -11.87 20.84
CA VAL A 91 11.46 -10.91 19.79
C VAL A 91 10.04 -10.45 20.10
N GLN A 92 9.94 -9.29 20.73
CA GLN A 92 8.68 -8.65 21.07
C GLN A 92 8.03 -8.17 19.77
N GLU A 93 7.19 -9.03 19.20
CA GLU A 93 6.29 -8.71 18.10
C GLU A 93 5.17 -7.82 18.66
N MET A 94 5.35 -6.51 18.58
CA MET A 94 4.30 -5.54 18.91
C MET A 94 4.48 -4.24 18.14
N ALA A 95 3.60 -4.00 17.17
CA ALA A 95 2.85 -2.76 16.98
C ALA A 95 1.94 -2.88 15.76
N SER A 96 0.65 -2.65 15.97
CA SER A 96 -0.39 -2.74 14.97
C SER A 96 -0.34 -1.54 14.02
N ASN A 97 -0.13 -1.92 12.76
CA ASN A 97 -0.18 -1.12 11.54
C ASN A 97 -1.56 -0.48 11.35
N ILE A 98 -1.66 0.85 11.34
CA ILE A 98 -2.78 1.50 10.64
C ILE A 98 -2.45 1.42 9.16
N CYS A 99 -2.86 0.33 8.51
CA CYS A 99 -3.04 0.35 7.06
C CYS A 99 -3.96 1.54 6.73
N PRO A 100 -3.64 2.39 5.75
CA PRO A 100 -4.51 3.46 5.30
C PRO A 100 -5.89 2.87 5.02
N ARG A 101 -6.86 3.13 5.92
CA ARG A 101 -8.21 2.56 5.83
C ARG A 101 -8.81 3.08 4.53
N GLY A 102 -9.19 2.14 3.68
CA GLY A 102 -9.39 2.34 2.25
C GLY A 102 -10.08 3.64 1.91
N THR A 103 -9.34 4.56 1.29
CA THR A 103 -9.94 5.61 0.50
C THR A 103 -10.89 4.93 -0.49
N ALA A 104 -12.10 5.47 -0.66
CA ALA A 104 -13.06 4.91 -1.62
C ALA A 104 -12.35 4.70 -2.97
N MET A 105 -12.33 3.46 -3.48
CA MET A 105 -11.74 3.22 -4.80
C MET A 105 -12.60 3.95 -5.81
N LYS A 106 -11.99 4.92 -6.45
CA LYS A 106 -12.60 5.78 -7.46
C LYS A 106 -11.72 5.76 -8.68
N CYS A 107 -12.34 5.58 -9.83
CA CYS A 107 -11.71 5.72 -11.13
C CYS A 107 -12.64 6.52 -12.02
N ASN A 108 -12.07 7.43 -12.83
CA ASN A 108 -12.83 8.24 -13.78
C ASN A 108 -13.58 7.41 -14.84
N LEU A 109 -13.11 6.21 -15.16
CA LEU A 109 -13.73 5.32 -16.14
C LEU A 109 -14.62 4.25 -15.48
N CYS A 110 -14.11 3.64 -14.43
CA CYS A 110 -14.75 2.53 -13.72
C CYS A 110 -15.81 2.98 -12.71
N GLY A 111 -15.81 4.26 -12.31
CA GLY A 111 -16.69 4.79 -11.28
C GLY A 111 -16.16 4.53 -9.87
N GLU A 112 -17.06 4.47 -8.91
CA GLU A 112 -16.77 4.22 -7.49
C GLU A 112 -17.35 2.88 -7.07
N ILE A 113 -16.73 2.22 -6.09
CA ILE A 113 -17.34 1.05 -5.45
C ILE A 113 -18.60 1.53 -4.69
N PRO A 114 -19.77 0.90 -4.91
CA PRO A 114 -20.97 1.23 -4.16
C PRO A 114 -20.75 1.14 -2.64
N ARG A 115 -21.54 1.92 -1.87
CA ARG A 115 -21.53 1.79 -0.41
C ARG A 115 -22.04 0.40 -0.03
N ILE A 116 -21.18 -0.40 0.57
CA ILE A 116 -21.44 -1.79 0.99
C ILE A 116 -21.23 -1.86 2.50
N THR A 117 -22.05 -2.67 3.18
CA THR A 117 -21.92 -2.90 4.62
C THR A 117 -20.54 -3.44 4.97
N HIS A 118 -19.83 -2.73 5.84
CA HIS A 118 -18.57 -3.21 6.37
C HIS A 118 -18.83 -4.20 7.51
N PHE A 119 -18.05 -5.27 7.56
CA PHE A 119 -18.02 -6.14 8.73
C PHE A 119 -16.77 -5.86 9.57
N SER A 120 -16.92 -5.94 10.89
CA SER A 120 -15.77 -5.94 11.79
C SER A 120 -15.11 -7.32 11.76
N SER A 121 -13.78 -7.34 11.79
CA SER A 121 -13.01 -8.56 11.90
C SER A 121 -12.17 -8.52 13.16
N GLU A 122 -12.21 -9.58 13.95
CA GLU A 122 -11.21 -9.79 15.01
C GLU A 122 -9.89 -10.18 14.35
N ILE A 123 -8.80 -9.51 14.74
CA ILE A 123 -7.48 -9.74 14.18
C ILE A 123 -6.66 -10.52 15.20
N HIS A 124 -6.29 -11.75 14.85
CA HIS A 124 -5.39 -12.60 15.64
C HIS A 124 -4.10 -12.82 14.82
N GLY A 125 -3.06 -12.03 15.12
CA GLY A 125 -1.85 -11.99 14.32
C GLY A 125 -2.14 -11.50 12.90
N ARG A 126 -2.05 -12.40 11.90
CA ARG A 126 -2.37 -12.12 10.48
C ARG A 126 -3.72 -12.68 10.02
N MET A 127 -4.47 -13.32 10.91
CA MET A 127 -5.75 -13.94 10.60
C MET A 127 -6.89 -12.99 10.95
N PHE A 128 -7.78 -12.77 10.00
CA PHE A 128 -9.04 -12.05 10.20
C PHE A 128 -10.15 -13.07 10.45
N ARG A 129 -10.95 -12.85 11.49
CA ARG A 129 -12.16 -13.63 11.76
C ARG A 129 -13.38 -12.72 11.73
N ALA A 130 -14.39 -13.11 10.97
CA ALA A 130 -15.61 -12.32 10.81
C ALA A 130 -16.87 -13.17 10.97
N HIS A 131 -17.88 -12.56 11.59
CA HIS A 131 -19.22 -13.12 11.70
C HIS A 131 -20.19 -12.27 10.87
N LEU A 132 -20.78 -12.89 9.85
CA LEU A 132 -21.73 -12.28 8.92
C LEU A 132 -23.14 -12.72 9.36
N PRO A 133 -23.96 -11.82 9.94
CA PRO A 133 -25.10 -12.25 10.75
C PRO A 133 -26.36 -12.58 9.94
N GLN A 134 -26.47 -12.15 8.69
CA GLN A 134 -27.69 -12.27 7.90
C GLN A 134 -27.42 -12.21 6.40
N ASN A 135 -28.47 -12.37 5.58
CA ASN A 135 -28.36 -12.17 4.15
C ASN A 135 -27.85 -10.77 3.81
N GLY A 136 -26.85 -10.71 2.93
CA GLY A 136 -26.27 -9.45 2.49
C GLY A 136 -24.90 -9.62 1.82
N LEU A 137 -24.43 -8.54 1.23
CA LEU A 137 -23.07 -8.37 0.74
C LEU A 137 -22.28 -7.59 1.79
N PHE A 138 -21.19 -8.18 2.26
CA PHE A 138 -20.36 -7.63 3.32
C PHE A 138 -18.93 -7.46 2.83
N ARG A 139 -18.30 -6.33 3.14
CA ARG A 139 -16.92 -6.00 2.71
C ARG A 139 -15.99 -5.81 3.90
N CYS A 140 -14.80 -6.40 3.83
CA CYS A 140 -13.70 -6.15 4.77
C CYS A 140 -13.02 -4.82 4.40
N PRO A 141 -13.02 -3.80 5.26
CA PRO A 141 -12.37 -2.52 4.95
C PRO A 141 -10.83 -2.62 4.86
N GLU A 142 -10.22 -3.59 5.54
CA GLU A 142 -8.77 -3.79 5.58
C GLU A 142 -8.22 -4.43 4.30
N THR A 143 -8.96 -5.38 3.73
CA THR A 143 -8.50 -6.20 2.59
C THR A 143 -9.30 -6.00 1.32
N GLY A 144 -10.47 -5.34 1.40
CA GLY A 144 -11.42 -5.19 0.30
C GLY A 144 -12.22 -6.44 -0.03
N LEU A 145 -11.89 -7.61 0.53
CA LEU A 145 -12.58 -8.88 0.28
C LEU A 145 -14.08 -8.76 0.59
N GLN A 146 -14.94 -9.30 -0.28
CA GLN A 146 -16.38 -9.29 -0.05
C GLN A 146 -16.99 -10.68 -0.08
N PHE A 147 -18.01 -10.86 0.75
CA PHE A 147 -18.79 -12.08 0.86
C PHE A 147 -20.27 -11.77 0.67
N LEU A 148 -20.89 -12.44 -0.29
CA LEU A 148 -22.33 -12.52 -0.42
C LEU A 148 -22.82 -13.77 0.30
N VAL A 149 -23.72 -13.60 1.25
CA VAL A 149 -24.27 -14.69 2.06
C VAL A 149 -25.80 -14.62 2.08
N ASN A 150 -26.45 -15.78 2.22
CA ASN A 150 -27.92 -15.89 2.32
C ASN A 150 -28.41 -16.28 3.71
N SER A 151 -27.50 -16.65 4.61
CA SER A 151 -27.75 -17.05 6.00
C SER A 151 -26.53 -16.66 6.84
N PRO A 152 -26.57 -16.76 8.18
CA PRO A 152 -25.41 -16.45 9.01
C PRO A 152 -24.18 -17.29 8.63
N VAL A 153 -23.01 -16.65 8.52
CA VAL A 153 -21.74 -17.32 8.17
C VAL A 153 -20.63 -16.82 9.08
N SER A 154 -19.78 -17.73 9.53
CA SER A 154 -18.51 -17.36 10.17
C SER A 154 -17.35 -17.73 9.25
N VAL A 155 -16.49 -16.78 8.93
CA VAL A 155 -15.35 -16.95 8.03
C VAL A 155 -14.06 -16.51 8.69
N GLU A 156 -12.97 -17.15 8.27
CA GLU A 156 -11.61 -16.72 8.53
C GLU A 156 -10.89 -16.51 7.22
N PHE A 157 -10.07 -15.47 7.16
CA PHE A 157 -9.26 -15.21 6.00
C PHE A 157 -7.95 -14.51 6.35
N GLN A 158 -6.98 -14.65 5.47
CA GLN A 158 -5.65 -14.08 5.63
C GLN A 158 -5.08 -13.71 4.26
N LEU A 159 -4.37 -12.58 4.21
CA LEU A 159 -3.52 -12.22 3.08
C LEU A 159 -2.23 -13.04 3.09
N VAL A 160 -1.87 -13.60 1.94
CA VAL A 160 -0.70 -14.46 1.75
C VAL A 160 0.18 -13.87 0.64
N SER A 161 1.49 -14.02 0.76
CA SER A 161 2.42 -13.57 -0.30
C SER A 161 2.38 -14.50 -1.51
N TRP A 162 2.48 -13.91 -2.71
CA TRP A 162 2.63 -14.64 -3.97
C TRP A 162 4.04 -15.20 -4.19
N GLU A 163 5.04 -14.76 -3.41
CA GLU A 163 6.46 -15.06 -3.60
C GLU A 163 6.77 -16.54 -3.85
N LYS A 164 6.19 -17.42 -3.03
CA LYS A 164 6.39 -18.88 -3.12
C LYS A 164 5.90 -19.48 -4.44
N TYR A 165 5.07 -18.75 -5.18
CA TYR A 165 4.45 -19.19 -6.43
C TYR A 165 5.01 -18.45 -7.66
N SER A 166 5.99 -17.56 -7.47
CA SER A 166 6.55 -16.71 -8.53
C SER A 166 7.04 -17.51 -9.75
N LYS A 167 7.76 -18.62 -9.54
CA LYS A 167 8.24 -19.49 -10.62
C LYS A 167 7.08 -20.03 -11.48
N TYR A 168 6.07 -20.61 -10.84
CA TYR A 168 4.91 -21.15 -11.56
C TYR A 168 4.15 -20.07 -12.33
N LEU A 169 3.93 -18.90 -11.70
CA LEU A 169 3.29 -17.76 -12.34
C LEU A 169 4.05 -17.31 -13.59
N GLN A 170 5.38 -17.29 -13.52
CA GLN A 170 6.24 -16.94 -14.65
C GLN A 170 6.15 -17.95 -15.79
N GLU A 171 6.32 -19.24 -15.49
CA GLU A 171 6.24 -20.34 -16.47
C GLU A 171 4.90 -20.38 -17.20
N ASN A 172 3.81 -20.03 -16.50
CA ASN A 172 2.46 -20.03 -17.04
C ASN A 172 1.99 -18.67 -17.57
N ARG A 173 2.87 -17.65 -17.54
CA ARG A 173 2.60 -16.28 -18.01
C ARG A 173 1.37 -15.65 -17.34
N LEU A 174 1.35 -15.67 -16.02
CA LEU A 174 0.29 -15.15 -15.17
C LEU A 174 0.79 -13.94 -14.38
N GLU A 175 0.09 -12.82 -14.51
CA GLU A 175 0.30 -11.61 -13.69
C GLU A 175 -0.61 -11.64 -12.46
N THR A 176 -0.09 -11.31 -11.28
CA THR A 176 -0.86 -11.25 -10.02
C THR A 176 -1.55 -9.90 -9.89
N VAL A 177 -2.78 -9.81 -10.37
CA VAL A 177 -3.50 -8.52 -10.47
C VAL A 177 -4.36 -8.20 -9.25
N GLY A 178 -4.10 -8.88 -8.13
CA GLY A 178 -4.75 -8.65 -6.86
C GLY A 178 -4.16 -9.56 -5.75
N PRO A 179 -4.68 -9.45 -4.53
CA PRO A 179 -4.16 -10.19 -3.39
C PRO A 179 -4.44 -11.69 -3.47
N LEU A 180 -3.57 -12.48 -2.83
CA LEU A 180 -3.80 -13.90 -2.54
C LEU A 180 -4.41 -14.06 -1.16
N PHE A 181 -5.52 -14.79 -1.08
CA PHE A 181 -6.24 -15.05 0.15
C PHE A 181 -6.20 -16.53 0.52
N LYS A 182 -5.94 -16.82 1.80
CA LYS A 182 -6.32 -18.09 2.43
C LYS A 182 -7.69 -17.85 3.06
N ILE A 183 -8.73 -18.58 2.62
CA ILE A 183 -10.10 -18.42 3.14
C ILE A 183 -10.57 -19.75 3.71
N ARG A 184 -11.19 -19.71 4.89
CA ARG A 184 -11.82 -20.85 5.56
C ARG A 184 -13.21 -20.45 6.05
N VAL A 185 -14.21 -21.25 5.73
CA VAL A 185 -15.55 -21.11 6.31
C VAL A 185 -15.61 -21.97 7.57
N LEU A 186 -15.93 -21.37 8.70
CA LEU A 186 -16.07 -22.05 9.98
C LEU A 186 -17.50 -22.59 10.17
N SER A 187 -18.50 -21.83 9.73
CA SER A 187 -19.90 -22.22 9.76
C SER A 187 -20.71 -21.48 8.71
N GLY A 188 -21.81 -22.08 8.26
CA GLY A 188 -22.69 -21.53 7.22
C GLY A 188 -22.18 -21.76 5.79
N GLN A 189 -22.75 -21.05 4.83
CA GLN A 189 -22.40 -21.15 3.41
C GLN A 189 -22.26 -19.76 2.78
N VAL A 190 -21.14 -19.54 2.09
CA VAL A 190 -20.93 -18.36 1.26
C VAL A 190 -21.55 -18.59 -0.12
N SER A 191 -22.45 -17.70 -0.54
CA SER A 191 -23.10 -17.75 -1.84
C SER A 191 -22.17 -17.32 -2.97
N ALA A 192 -21.41 -16.24 -2.75
CA ALA A 192 -20.37 -15.78 -3.65
C ALA A 192 -19.25 -15.04 -2.89
N VAL A 193 -18.03 -15.12 -3.41
CA VAL A 193 -16.89 -14.31 -2.95
C VAL A 193 -16.49 -13.34 -4.05
N TYR A 194 -16.18 -12.10 -3.67
CA TYR A 194 -15.69 -11.06 -4.57
C TYR A 194 -14.24 -10.76 -4.21
N LEU A 195 -13.33 -11.15 -5.10
CA LEU A 195 -11.89 -10.96 -4.96
C LEU A 195 -11.49 -9.62 -5.59
N PRO A 196 -10.84 -8.71 -4.84
CA PRO A 196 -10.41 -7.43 -5.39
C PRO A 196 -9.30 -7.62 -6.44
N HIS A 197 -9.32 -6.75 -7.47
CA HIS A 197 -8.22 -6.63 -8.43
C HIS A 197 -7.93 -5.17 -8.75
N CYS A 198 -6.72 -4.90 -9.25
CA CYS A 198 -6.28 -3.56 -9.62
C CYS A 198 -6.32 -3.29 -11.13
N VAL A 199 -6.64 -4.27 -12.00
CA VAL A 199 -6.84 -4.00 -13.44
C VAL A 199 -7.98 -2.99 -13.63
N CYS A 200 -7.82 -2.06 -14.58
CA CYS A 200 -8.88 -1.15 -15.01
C CYS A 200 -9.52 -1.68 -16.30
N PRO A 201 -10.68 -2.36 -16.24
CA PRO A 201 -11.26 -3.01 -17.42
C PRO A 201 -11.71 -2.03 -18.51
N LYS A 202 -12.03 -0.79 -18.12
CA LYS A 202 -12.42 0.29 -19.03
C LYS A 202 -11.23 1.17 -19.48
N GLY A 203 -10.04 0.88 -18.98
CA GLY A 203 -8.84 1.68 -19.18
C GLY A 203 -8.17 1.50 -20.53
N GLY A 204 -8.63 0.54 -21.34
CA GLY A 204 -8.08 0.20 -22.64
C GLY A 204 -8.73 -1.10 -23.16
N ASP A 205 -8.08 -1.76 -24.11
CA ASP A 205 -8.54 -3.04 -24.65
C ASP A 205 -8.16 -4.20 -23.70
N VAL A 206 -9.00 -4.42 -22.68
CA VAL A 206 -8.84 -5.51 -21.72
C VAL A 206 -9.69 -6.70 -22.14
N ASP A 207 -9.02 -7.80 -22.51
CA ASP A 207 -9.71 -9.07 -22.74
C ASP A 207 -10.12 -9.70 -21.40
N VAL A 208 -11.42 -9.64 -21.10
CA VAL A 208 -12.00 -10.16 -19.86
C VAL A 208 -11.84 -11.68 -19.71
N LYS A 209 -11.64 -12.43 -20.80
CA LYS A 209 -11.45 -13.89 -20.76
C LYS A 209 -10.10 -14.30 -20.16
N LYS A 210 -9.15 -13.36 -20.11
CA LYS A 210 -7.82 -13.54 -19.53
C LYS A 210 -7.80 -13.45 -18.01
N PHE A 211 -8.85 -12.93 -17.38
CA PHE A 211 -9.01 -13.05 -15.92
C PHE A 211 -9.23 -14.51 -15.54
N LYS A 212 -8.47 -14.97 -14.55
CA LYS A 212 -8.63 -16.28 -13.91
C LYS A 212 -8.52 -16.12 -12.41
N ILE A 213 -9.15 -17.04 -11.69
CA ILE A 213 -8.95 -17.21 -10.26
C ILE A 213 -7.99 -18.38 -10.12
N ALA A 214 -6.80 -18.11 -9.61
CA ALA A 214 -5.86 -19.15 -9.27
C ALA A 214 -6.30 -19.81 -7.97
N HIS A 215 -6.32 -21.14 -7.95
CA HIS A 215 -6.54 -21.95 -6.75
C HIS A 215 -5.28 -22.76 -6.50
N TYR A 216 -4.63 -22.55 -5.36
CA TYR A 216 -3.51 -23.38 -4.95
C TYR A 216 -3.96 -24.44 -3.95
N LYS A 217 -3.72 -25.70 -4.31
CA LYS A 217 -4.06 -26.90 -3.52
C LYS A 217 -2.81 -27.79 -3.43
N THR A 218 -2.88 -28.87 -2.66
CA THR A 218 -1.77 -29.82 -2.44
C THR A 218 -1.19 -30.39 -3.73
N LYS A 219 -2.01 -30.54 -4.78
CA LYS A 219 -1.63 -31.06 -6.10
C LYS A 219 -1.11 -29.98 -7.08
N GLY A 220 -0.92 -28.75 -6.62
CA GLY A 220 -0.48 -27.60 -7.44
C GLY A 220 -1.57 -26.55 -7.67
N MET A 221 -1.33 -25.67 -8.65
CA MET A 221 -2.21 -24.55 -8.97
C MET A 221 -3.16 -24.89 -10.12
N THR A 222 -4.45 -24.63 -9.93
CA THR A 222 -5.49 -24.74 -10.96
C THR A 222 -6.10 -23.37 -11.24
N LEU A 223 -6.65 -23.17 -12.46
CA LEU A 223 -7.27 -21.91 -12.85
C LEU A 223 -8.77 -22.09 -13.04
N GLU A 224 -9.57 -21.27 -12.36
CA GLU A 224 -11.01 -21.18 -12.50
C GLU A 224 -11.40 -19.91 -13.26
N THR A 225 -12.50 -19.97 -14.01
CA THR A 225 -13.02 -18.79 -14.72
C THR A 225 -13.99 -18.06 -13.79
N PRO A 226 -13.83 -16.73 -13.57
CA PRO A 226 -14.78 -15.97 -12.76
C PRO A 226 -16.20 -16.05 -13.28
N SER A 227 -17.18 -16.04 -12.38
CA SER A 227 -18.61 -15.95 -12.71
C SER A 227 -18.97 -14.57 -13.24
N LYS A 228 -18.28 -13.52 -12.75
CA LYS A 228 -18.48 -12.13 -13.15
C LYS A 228 -17.17 -11.35 -13.04
N ILE A 229 -16.96 -10.40 -13.95
CA ILE A 229 -15.91 -9.38 -13.83
C ILE A 229 -16.60 -8.03 -13.65
N GLU A 230 -16.27 -7.37 -12.55
CA GLU A 230 -16.71 -6.02 -12.19
C GLU A 230 -15.52 -5.05 -12.27
N PRO A 231 -15.72 -3.73 -12.14
CA PRO A 231 -14.63 -2.79 -12.33
C PRO A 231 -13.46 -2.96 -11.35
N PHE A 232 -13.71 -3.41 -10.11
CA PHE A 232 -12.69 -3.59 -9.06
C PHE A 232 -12.64 -5.01 -8.48
N TYR A 233 -13.50 -5.91 -8.96
CA TYR A 233 -13.70 -7.23 -8.38
C TYR A 233 -13.92 -8.29 -9.46
N VAL A 234 -13.47 -9.51 -9.18
CA VAL A 234 -14.01 -10.69 -9.84
C VAL A 234 -14.87 -11.46 -8.85
N ALA A 235 -16.03 -11.92 -9.29
CA ALA A 235 -16.93 -12.71 -8.46
C ALA A 235 -16.79 -14.19 -8.79
N LEU A 236 -16.84 -15.02 -7.75
CA LEU A 236 -16.96 -16.46 -7.85
C LEU A 236 -18.19 -16.93 -7.07
N GLU A 237 -19.19 -17.41 -7.79
CA GLU A 237 -20.40 -18.00 -7.21
C GLU A 237 -20.15 -19.44 -6.78
N LYS A 238 -20.80 -19.87 -5.68
CA LYS A 238 -20.65 -21.20 -5.08
C LYS A 238 -19.17 -21.60 -4.94
N PRO A 239 -18.34 -20.75 -4.29
CA PRO A 239 -16.90 -20.92 -4.31
C PRO A 239 -16.45 -22.19 -3.61
N THR A 240 -15.45 -22.85 -4.19
CA THR A 240 -14.64 -23.84 -3.46
C THR A 240 -13.40 -23.15 -2.93
N PHE A 241 -13.34 -22.96 -1.61
CA PHE A 241 -12.24 -22.23 -0.99
C PHE A 241 -10.93 -23.01 -1.01
N SER A 242 -9.86 -22.27 -1.28
CA SER A 242 -8.47 -22.69 -1.22
C SER A 242 -7.61 -21.45 -0.94
N LEU A 243 -6.29 -21.55 -1.07
CA LEU A 243 -5.53 -20.36 -1.39
C LEU A 243 -5.99 -19.86 -2.76
N MET A 244 -6.52 -18.64 -2.83
CA MET A 244 -7.11 -18.12 -4.06
C MET A 244 -6.84 -16.64 -4.27
N GLY A 245 -6.60 -16.26 -5.52
CA GLY A 245 -6.29 -14.89 -5.90
C GLY A 245 -6.49 -14.66 -7.39
N VAL A 246 -6.61 -13.39 -7.77
CA VAL A 246 -6.91 -13.01 -9.16
C VAL A 246 -5.62 -12.93 -9.96
N VAL A 247 -5.58 -13.64 -11.08
CA VAL A 247 -4.48 -13.58 -12.04
C VAL A 247 -4.98 -13.17 -13.42
N TYR A 248 -4.09 -12.55 -14.19
CA TYR A 248 -4.37 -12.16 -15.56
C TYR A 248 -3.39 -12.86 -16.50
N LYS A 249 -3.91 -13.64 -17.45
CA LYS A 249 -3.07 -14.38 -18.40
C LYS A 249 -2.54 -13.44 -19.48
N VAL A 250 -1.23 -13.42 -19.67
CA VAL A 250 -0.59 -12.53 -20.65
C VAL A 250 0.15 -13.32 -21.73
N ALA A 251 0.32 -12.70 -22.90
CA ALA A 251 1.15 -13.27 -23.95
C ALA A 251 2.64 -13.21 -23.58
N SER A 252 3.06 -12.13 -22.91
CA SER A 252 4.41 -11.89 -22.42
C SER A 252 4.39 -11.00 -21.18
N LEU A 253 4.94 -11.47 -20.06
CA LEU A 253 4.98 -10.76 -18.76
C LEU A 253 5.65 -9.39 -18.87
N PHE A 254 6.78 -9.33 -19.58
CA PHE A 254 7.61 -8.12 -19.64
C PHE A 254 7.19 -7.11 -20.72
N ARG A 255 6.23 -7.46 -21.59
CA ARG A 255 5.82 -6.60 -22.72
C ARG A 255 4.34 -6.21 -22.69
N THR A 256 3.50 -7.00 -22.03
CA THR A 256 2.06 -6.75 -22.00
C THR A 256 1.77 -5.56 -21.09
N LYS A 257 1.17 -4.51 -21.66
CA LYS A 257 0.76 -3.32 -20.92
C LYS A 257 -0.66 -3.52 -20.43
N ILE A 258 -0.83 -3.60 -19.11
CA ILE A 258 -2.14 -3.82 -18.48
C ILE A 258 -2.62 -2.50 -17.90
N PRO A 259 -3.78 -1.97 -18.33
CA PRO A 259 -4.37 -0.79 -17.71
C PRO A 259 -4.75 -1.12 -16.26
N THR A 260 -4.40 -0.24 -15.33
CA THR A 260 -4.36 -0.51 -13.90
C THR A 260 -4.85 0.72 -13.14
N HIS A 261 -5.65 0.49 -12.10
CA HIS A 261 -5.93 1.45 -11.04
C HIS A 261 -4.67 1.60 -10.20
N GLY A 262 -3.96 2.72 -10.39
CA GLY A 262 -2.73 3.04 -9.67
C GLY A 262 -3.00 3.80 -8.38
N ALA A 263 -2.01 3.78 -7.51
CA ALA A 263 -1.99 4.54 -6.29
C ALA A 263 -0.60 5.14 -6.02
N VAL A 264 -0.56 6.33 -5.43
CA VAL A 264 0.65 6.98 -4.92
C VAL A 264 0.58 7.05 -3.40
N PHE A 265 1.64 6.61 -2.74
CA PHE A 265 1.80 6.69 -1.29
C PHE A 265 3.06 7.44 -0.95
N ILE A 266 2.98 8.27 0.09
CA ILE A 266 4.06 9.14 0.52
C ILE A 266 4.39 8.85 1.97
N TYR A 267 5.67 8.67 2.26
CA TYR A 267 6.19 8.50 3.60
C TYR A 267 7.30 9.53 3.82
N GLY A 268 7.26 10.24 4.94
CA GLY A 268 8.19 11.32 5.25
C GLY A 268 8.96 11.04 6.55
N ARG A 269 10.21 11.50 6.59
CA ARG A 269 11.04 11.55 7.79
C ARG A 269 11.88 12.81 7.80
N PHE A 270 12.08 13.40 8.98
CA PHE A 270 12.95 14.54 9.17
C PHE A 270 14.17 14.16 10.04
N ILE A 271 15.38 14.43 9.54
CA ILE A 271 16.62 14.30 10.34
C ILE A 271 17.44 15.59 10.29
N LYS A 272 17.97 15.95 9.12
CA LYS A 272 18.71 17.20 8.84
C LYS A 272 18.13 17.96 7.63
N GLY A 273 16.90 17.62 7.31
CA GLY A 273 16.22 17.82 6.04
C GLY A 273 15.12 16.77 5.91
N TYR A 274 14.22 16.95 4.98
CA TYR A 274 13.12 16.01 4.75
C TYR A 274 13.55 14.95 3.74
N THR A 275 13.44 13.70 4.15
CA THR A 275 13.52 12.54 3.26
C THR A 275 12.10 12.04 3.04
N ILE A 276 11.68 12.00 1.78
CA ILE A 276 10.37 11.53 1.39
C ILE A 276 10.54 10.31 0.49
N HIS A 277 9.85 9.22 0.80
CA HIS A 277 9.70 8.07 -0.07
C HIS A 277 8.36 8.15 -0.79
N LEU A 278 8.41 8.27 -2.11
CA LEU A 278 7.22 8.22 -2.97
C LEU A 278 7.12 6.85 -3.65
N TYR A 279 6.07 6.12 -3.30
CA TYR A 279 5.72 4.84 -3.91
C TYR A 279 4.65 5.04 -4.99
N PHE A 280 4.85 4.46 -6.17
CA PHE A 280 3.87 4.42 -7.24
C PHE A 280 3.54 2.96 -7.61
N MET A 281 2.39 2.49 -7.14
CA MET A 281 2.06 1.06 -7.08
C MET A 281 0.63 0.76 -7.54
N PRO A 282 0.29 -0.50 -7.89
CA PRO A 282 -1.10 -0.86 -8.12
C PRO A 282 -1.93 -0.64 -6.85
N GLN A 283 -3.22 -0.38 -7.02
CA GLN A 283 -4.17 -0.30 -5.91
C GLN A 283 -4.50 -1.70 -5.37
N ASP A 284 -3.49 -2.34 -4.78
CA ASP A 284 -3.54 -3.65 -4.15
C ASP A 284 -3.36 -3.48 -2.63
N PRO A 285 -4.35 -3.91 -1.81
CA PRO A 285 -4.25 -3.83 -0.36
C PRO A 285 -3.06 -4.58 0.22
N SER A 286 -2.64 -5.71 -0.36
CA SER A 286 -1.49 -6.48 0.11
C SER A 286 -0.18 -5.72 -0.06
N VAL A 287 -0.04 -5.00 -1.18
CA VAL A 287 1.14 -4.16 -1.44
C VAL A 287 1.16 -2.96 -0.53
N SER A 288 0.02 -2.28 -0.39
CA SER A 288 -0.10 -1.10 0.47
C SER A 288 0.22 -1.42 1.93
N GLN A 289 -0.26 -2.56 2.44
CA GLN A 289 0.03 -3.02 3.80
C GLN A 289 1.51 -3.35 4.00
N ALA A 290 2.14 -4.03 3.04
CA ALA A 290 3.55 -4.40 3.13
C ALA A 290 4.47 -3.18 3.12
N VAL A 291 4.21 -2.22 2.21
CA VAL A 291 4.94 -0.94 2.14
C VAL A 291 4.76 -0.16 3.43
N HIS A 292 3.52 -0.03 3.91
CA HIS A 292 3.24 0.68 5.16
C HIS A 292 4.03 0.10 6.33
N LYS A 293 3.97 -1.23 6.52
CA LYS A 293 4.71 -1.92 7.58
C LYS A 293 6.22 -1.71 7.47
N LYS A 294 6.79 -1.76 6.26
CA LYS A 294 8.22 -1.53 6.02
C LYS A 294 8.63 -0.11 6.41
N GLU A 295 7.88 0.88 5.96
CA GLU A 295 8.19 2.29 6.18
C GLU A 295 8.07 2.68 7.65
N THR A 296 7.00 2.25 8.32
CA THR A 296 6.82 2.51 9.75
C THR A 296 7.90 1.86 10.60
N ASN A 297 8.29 0.62 10.29
CA ASN A 297 9.41 -0.05 10.95
C ASN A 297 10.75 0.67 10.76
N ASN A 298 10.91 1.45 9.68
CA ASN A 298 12.11 2.23 9.39
C ASN A 298 12.02 3.68 9.93
N GLY A 299 11.00 4.00 10.72
CA GLY A 299 10.81 5.30 11.34
C GLY A 299 10.31 6.39 10.39
N PHE A 300 9.71 6.01 9.26
CA PHE A 300 8.99 6.93 8.38
C PHE A 300 7.53 7.05 8.78
N VAL A 301 6.96 8.23 8.54
CA VAL A 301 5.55 8.51 8.85
C VAL A 301 4.77 8.69 7.57
N TRP A 302 3.59 8.06 7.50
CA TRP A 302 2.70 8.21 6.36
C TRP A 302 2.19 9.65 6.25
N VAL A 303 2.25 10.21 5.05
CA VAL A 303 1.73 11.53 4.72
C VAL A 303 0.41 11.34 3.98
N ASP A 304 -0.70 11.64 4.64
CA ASP A 304 -2.03 11.46 4.05
C ASP A 304 -2.23 12.41 2.86
N LYS A 305 -2.35 11.81 1.68
CA LYS A 305 -2.70 12.47 0.42
C LYS A 305 -3.62 11.56 -0.37
N PRO A 306 -4.54 12.13 -1.19
CA PRO A 306 -5.38 11.34 -2.08
C PRO A 306 -4.50 10.41 -2.94
N PRO A 307 -4.60 9.08 -2.76
CA PRO A 307 -3.65 8.18 -3.40
C PRO A 307 -4.00 7.91 -4.87
N GLN A 308 -5.24 8.18 -5.30
CA GLN A 308 -5.74 7.71 -6.59
C GLN A 308 -5.06 8.40 -7.77
N THR A 309 -4.62 7.60 -8.75
CA THR A 309 -4.18 8.10 -10.05
C THR A 309 -5.31 8.04 -11.07
N VAL A 310 -5.11 8.67 -12.23
CA VAL A 310 -5.85 8.25 -13.44
C VAL A 310 -5.45 6.80 -13.80
N THR A 311 -6.12 6.22 -14.80
CA THR A 311 -5.70 4.89 -15.30
C THR A 311 -4.24 4.94 -15.77
N VAL A 312 -3.43 4.04 -15.21
CA VAL A 312 -2.01 3.88 -15.52
C VAL A 312 -1.76 2.51 -16.14
N TYR A 313 -0.55 2.24 -16.63
CA TYR A 313 -0.25 1.00 -17.35
C TYR A 313 1.02 0.37 -16.82
N THR A 314 1.00 -0.95 -16.66
CA THR A 314 2.22 -1.71 -16.39
C THR A 314 3.23 -1.57 -17.53
N GLN A 315 4.51 -1.81 -17.22
CA GLN A 315 5.63 -1.74 -18.16
C GLN A 315 5.89 -0.35 -18.78
N ARG A 316 5.15 0.70 -18.37
CA ARG A 316 5.47 2.10 -18.68
C ARG A 316 6.38 2.69 -17.62
N LYS A 317 7.14 3.70 -18.03
CA LYS A 317 7.92 4.56 -17.13
C LYS A 317 7.11 5.78 -16.73
N TYR A 318 7.28 6.16 -15.47
CA TYR A 318 6.64 7.30 -14.84
C TYR A 318 7.72 8.12 -14.14
N VAL A 319 7.76 9.41 -14.40
CA VAL A 319 8.77 10.32 -13.89
C VAL A 319 8.21 11.05 -12.68
N VAL A 320 8.92 10.98 -11.57
CA VAL A 320 8.65 11.75 -10.36
C VAL A 320 9.26 13.14 -10.50
N GLN A 321 8.45 14.16 -10.26
CA GLN A 321 8.81 15.57 -10.37
C GLN A 321 8.51 16.28 -9.04
N GLY A 322 9.36 17.24 -8.70
CA GLY A 322 9.24 18.06 -7.49
C GLY A 322 9.83 19.46 -7.73
N PRO A 323 9.99 20.27 -6.66
CA PRO A 323 10.62 21.58 -6.79
C PRO A 323 12.10 21.45 -7.23
N GLU A 324 12.67 22.52 -7.78
CA GLU A 324 14.05 22.52 -8.27
C GLU A 324 15.08 22.22 -7.17
N SER A 325 14.75 22.55 -5.92
CA SER A 325 15.57 22.26 -4.74
C SER A 325 15.56 20.79 -4.31
N ALA A 326 14.71 19.95 -4.93
CA ALA A 326 14.59 18.54 -4.57
C ALA A 326 15.65 17.68 -5.29
N GLU A 327 16.37 16.89 -4.49
CA GLU A 327 17.18 15.79 -5.01
C GLU A 327 16.29 14.54 -5.12
N ILE A 328 16.00 14.10 -6.35
CA ILE A 328 15.08 12.98 -6.62
C ILE A 328 15.84 11.82 -7.25
N ALA A 329 15.87 10.66 -6.58
CA ALA A 329 16.54 9.47 -7.06
C ALA A 329 15.82 8.15 -6.63
N PRO A 330 15.55 7.21 -7.54
CA PRO A 330 15.52 7.42 -9.00
C PRO A 330 14.36 8.36 -9.39
N LYS A 331 14.48 9.04 -10.53
CA LYS A 331 13.36 9.82 -11.11
C LYS A 331 12.32 8.94 -11.79
N ASP A 332 12.75 7.82 -12.36
CA ASP A 332 11.89 6.92 -13.11
C ASP A 332 11.38 5.76 -12.24
N LEU A 333 10.06 5.62 -12.18
CA LEU A 333 9.36 4.49 -11.59
C LEU A 333 8.66 3.68 -12.70
N LYS A 334 8.56 2.37 -12.48
CA LYS A 334 7.77 1.47 -13.35
C LYS A 334 6.69 0.80 -12.52
N LEU A 335 5.45 0.87 -12.99
CA LEU A 335 4.35 0.12 -12.41
C LEU A 335 4.50 -1.37 -12.74
N ARG A 336 4.47 -2.22 -11.71
CA ARG A 336 4.61 -3.67 -11.85
C ARG A 336 3.65 -4.39 -10.90
N PHE A 337 3.29 -5.62 -11.24
CA PHE A 337 2.72 -6.54 -10.29
C PHE A 337 3.88 -7.35 -9.71
N ASP A 338 4.26 -7.04 -8.47
CA ASP A 338 5.37 -7.72 -7.80
C ASP A 338 4.83 -8.79 -6.85
N ALA A 339 5.42 -9.98 -6.92
CA ALA A 339 5.12 -11.07 -6.00
C ALA A 339 5.75 -10.86 -4.61
N LYS A 340 6.70 -9.91 -4.49
CA LYS A 340 7.35 -9.48 -3.24
C LYS A 340 7.06 -8.01 -2.94
N PRO A 341 5.91 -7.69 -2.32
CA PRO A 341 5.49 -6.31 -2.16
C PRO A 341 6.41 -5.43 -1.29
N GLU A 342 7.22 -6.02 -0.41
CA GLU A 342 8.22 -5.31 0.40
C GLU A 342 9.41 -4.77 -0.40
N MET A 343 9.66 -5.34 -1.59
CA MET A 343 10.71 -4.91 -2.52
C MET A 343 10.22 -3.88 -3.54
N TYR A 344 8.99 -3.37 -3.38
CA TYR A 344 8.45 -2.37 -4.28
C TYR A 344 9.35 -1.12 -4.30
N ASN A 345 9.72 -0.66 -5.49
CA ASN A 345 10.60 0.49 -5.66
C ASN A 345 9.89 1.79 -5.30
N TYR A 346 10.66 2.74 -4.80
CA TYR A 346 10.23 4.11 -4.50
C TYR A 346 11.24 5.10 -5.08
N SER A 347 10.81 6.35 -5.22
CA SER A 347 11.71 7.49 -5.43
C SER A 347 12.00 8.11 -4.08
N GLU A 348 13.27 8.20 -3.72
CA GLU A 348 13.71 9.04 -2.61
C GLU A 348 13.76 10.48 -3.08
N ILE A 349 13.19 11.38 -2.28
CA ILE A 349 13.15 12.81 -2.52
C ILE A 349 13.74 13.46 -1.27
N TYR A 350 14.94 14.02 -1.42
CA TYR A 350 15.61 14.77 -0.36
C TYR A 350 15.43 16.27 -0.55
N LEU A 351 15.00 16.93 0.53
CA LEU A 351 14.73 18.36 0.59
C LEU A 351 15.45 18.95 1.82
N PRO A 352 16.61 19.62 1.63
CA PRO A 352 17.36 20.22 2.74
C PRO A 352 16.54 21.28 3.49
N ASN A 353 15.77 22.06 2.74
CA ASN A 353 14.80 23.02 3.26
C ASN A 353 13.50 22.88 2.46
N VAL A 354 12.38 23.16 3.13
CA VAL A 354 11.04 23.08 2.55
C VAL A 354 10.40 24.45 2.71
N ASP A 355 10.00 25.02 1.57
CA ASP A 355 9.09 26.16 1.49
C ASP A 355 7.74 25.79 2.15
N GLU A 356 6.84 26.74 2.37
CA GLU A 356 5.55 26.43 3.01
C GLU A 356 4.77 25.33 2.26
N GLU A 357 4.88 25.30 0.93
CA GLU A 357 4.17 24.35 0.07
C GLU A 357 5.09 23.79 -1.03
N ILE A 358 5.13 22.48 -1.18
CA ILE A 358 5.82 21.78 -2.27
C ILE A 358 4.81 20.99 -3.10
N VAL A 359 5.03 20.90 -4.41
CA VAL A 359 4.17 20.10 -5.30
C VAL A 359 4.97 18.92 -5.83
N LEU A 360 4.50 17.72 -5.55
CA LEU A 360 5.00 16.49 -6.16
C LEU A 360 4.07 16.04 -7.27
N ARG A 361 4.64 15.54 -8.36
CA ARG A 361 3.91 15.01 -9.51
C ARG A 361 4.49 13.67 -9.94
N VAL A 362 3.62 12.82 -10.46
CA VAL A 362 4.00 11.62 -11.20
C VAL A 362 3.44 11.78 -12.60
N THR A 363 4.30 11.73 -13.60
CA THR A 363 3.95 12.00 -15.00
C THR A 363 4.38 10.83 -15.88
N SER A 364 3.53 10.43 -16.83
CA SER A 364 3.90 9.40 -17.81
C SER A 364 4.96 9.95 -18.76
N GLU A 365 6.02 9.20 -19.05
CA GLU A 365 7.07 9.64 -20.00
C GLU A 365 6.51 9.99 -21.40
N ARG A 366 5.33 9.46 -21.74
CA ARG A 366 4.68 9.67 -23.05
C ARG A 366 3.60 10.76 -23.07
N GLU A 367 3.17 11.25 -21.92
CA GLU A 367 2.04 12.18 -21.82
C GLU A 367 2.46 13.39 -21.02
N GLU A 368 2.11 14.59 -21.50
CA GLU A 368 2.42 15.83 -20.77
C GLU A 368 1.63 15.95 -19.46
N LYS A 369 0.45 15.31 -19.39
CA LYS A 369 -0.42 15.40 -18.23
C LYS A 369 0.04 14.47 -17.11
N SER A 370 0.18 15.02 -15.90
CA SER A 370 0.47 14.26 -14.70
C SER A 370 -0.63 13.24 -14.41
N VAL A 371 -0.26 11.99 -14.12
CA VAL A 371 -1.20 10.94 -13.70
C VAL A 371 -1.62 11.07 -12.24
N TRP A 372 -0.81 11.79 -11.46
CA TRP A 372 -1.06 12.15 -10.08
C TRP A 372 -0.28 13.40 -9.71
N ALA A 373 -0.83 14.23 -8.82
CA ALA A 373 -0.15 15.37 -8.23
C ALA A 373 -0.72 15.65 -6.84
N ALA A 374 0.14 16.03 -5.91
CA ALA A 374 -0.30 16.55 -4.62
C ALA A 374 0.62 17.65 -4.12
N MET A 375 0.01 18.58 -3.40
CA MET A 375 0.71 19.60 -2.63
C MET A 375 0.96 19.07 -1.23
N LEU A 376 2.20 19.16 -0.75
CA LEU A 376 2.58 18.82 0.61
C LEU A 376 2.96 20.10 1.35
N ARG A 377 2.54 20.18 2.60
CA ARG A 377 2.91 21.27 3.50
C ARG A 377 3.96 20.82 4.49
N LYS A 378 4.82 21.75 4.88
CA LYS A 378 5.93 21.50 5.81
C LYS A 378 5.46 20.82 7.10
N GLU A 379 4.33 21.24 7.66
CA GLU A 379 3.77 20.70 8.89
C GLU A 379 3.33 19.24 8.75
N GLU A 380 2.84 18.81 7.58
CA GLU A 380 2.41 17.43 7.33
C GLU A 380 3.61 16.46 7.35
N LEU A 381 4.77 16.95 6.90
CA LEU A 381 6.04 16.22 6.89
C LEU A 381 6.69 16.13 8.28
N ILE A 382 6.40 17.08 9.18
CA ILE A 382 6.91 17.09 10.56
C ILE A 382 6.05 16.22 11.48
N SER A 383 4.73 16.23 11.28
CA SER A 383 3.76 15.70 12.25
C SER A 383 3.01 14.45 11.79
N GLY A 384 3.35 13.85 10.64
CA GLY A 384 2.65 12.64 10.19
C GLY A 384 1.16 12.86 9.95
N GLY A 385 0.82 14.01 9.36
CA GLY A 385 -0.57 14.34 9.02
C GLY A 385 -1.51 14.55 10.22
N GLN A 386 -1.05 15.06 11.36
CA GLN A 386 -1.90 15.25 12.55
C GLN A 386 -2.04 16.69 13.05
N LYS A 387 -2.44 17.60 12.14
CA LYS A 387 -3.24 18.76 12.53
C LYS A 387 -4.62 18.64 11.92
N ALA A 388 -5.61 18.26 12.73
CA ALA A 388 -7.00 18.52 12.39
C ALA A 388 -7.19 20.04 12.17
N ALA A 389 -8.03 20.40 11.20
CA ALA A 389 -8.40 21.78 10.92
C ALA A 389 -8.81 22.49 12.23
N GLY A 390 -7.99 23.44 12.71
CA GLY A 390 -8.22 24.13 13.99
C GLY A 390 -6.99 24.39 14.86
N GLY A 391 -5.79 23.94 14.46
CA GLY A 391 -4.52 24.38 15.08
C GLY A 391 -4.21 23.79 16.46
N ARG A 392 -5.00 22.82 16.97
CA ARG A 392 -4.71 22.07 18.20
C ARG A 392 -4.28 20.64 17.86
N HIS A 393 -3.30 20.13 18.59
CA HIS A 393 -2.82 18.75 18.45
C HIS A 393 -3.90 17.74 18.89
N PHE A 394 -3.95 16.55 18.28
CA PHE A 394 -4.97 15.51 18.57
C PHE A 394 -5.11 15.22 20.07
N VAL A 395 -3.99 15.01 20.74
CA VAL A 395 -3.92 14.74 22.20
C VAL A 395 -4.56 15.87 23.02
N ASP A 396 -4.41 17.12 22.61
CA ASP A 396 -5.02 18.26 23.30
C ASP A 396 -6.52 18.35 23.00
N LYS A 397 -6.93 18.07 21.76
CA LYS A 397 -8.33 18.09 21.30
C LYS A 397 -9.17 17.07 22.06
N HIS A 398 -8.67 15.84 22.21
CA HIS A 398 -9.41 14.71 22.79
C HIS A 398 -9.00 14.38 24.23
N ARG A 399 -8.45 15.36 24.97
CA ARG A 399 -7.93 15.15 26.32
C ARG A 399 -8.93 14.48 27.26
N ALA A 400 -10.20 14.90 27.23
CA ALA A 400 -11.22 14.39 28.15
C ALA A 400 -11.51 12.91 27.87
N GLU A 401 -11.70 12.57 26.60
CA GLU A 401 -12.02 11.22 26.15
C GLU A 401 -10.86 10.26 26.36
N LEU A 402 -9.62 10.72 26.15
CA LEU A 402 -8.42 9.93 26.41
C LEU A 402 -8.28 9.61 27.91
N ILE A 403 -8.52 10.58 28.80
CA ILE A 403 -8.47 10.36 30.25
C ILE A 403 -9.52 9.35 30.70
N GLU A 404 -10.73 9.40 30.14
CA GLU A 404 -11.85 8.57 30.58
C GLU A 404 -11.78 7.14 30.03
N ARG A 405 -11.39 6.99 28.76
CA ARG A 405 -11.59 5.74 28.00
C ARG A 405 -10.36 4.86 27.91
N ILE A 406 -9.17 5.34 28.27
CA ILE A 406 -7.95 4.51 28.26
C ILE A 406 -7.91 3.64 29.53
N PRO A 407 -7.98 2.30 29.41
CA PRO A 407 -8.06 1.41 30.57
C PRO A 407 -6.70 1.09 31.18
N ASN A 408 -5.61 1.16 30.41
CA ASN A 408 -4.25 0.88 30.88
C ASN A 408 -3.23 1.76 30.17
N ILE A 409 -2.55 2.65 30.91
CA ILE A 409 -1.57 3.59 30.38
C ILE A 409 -0.12 3.11 30.55
N ASP A 410 0.12 2.05 31.32
CA ASP A 410 1.49 1.65 31.69
C ASP A 410 2.38 1.32 30.46
N PRO A 411 1.91 0.61 29.41
CA PRO A 411 2.70 0.38 28.20
C PRO A 411 3.06 1.66 27.45
N VAL A 412 2.17 2.66 27.47
CA VAL A 412 2.42 3.98 26.86
C VAL A 412 3.49 4.73 27.64
N LEU A 413 3.48 4.65 28.98
CA LEU A 413 4.52 5.27 29.82
C LEU A 413 5.87 4.61 29.61
N ASP A 414 5.91 3.29 29.47
CA ASP A 414 7.14 2.53 29.23
C ASP A 414 7.79 2.94 27.89
N GLU A 415 6.98 3.10 26.85
CA GLU A 415 7.43 3.57 25.53
C GLU A 415 7.96 5.01 25.57
N LEU A 416 7.26 5.91 26.27
CA LEU A 416 7.65 7.32 26.42
C LEU A 416 8.88 7.52 27.31
N LEU A 417 9.15 6.60 28.22
CA LEU A 417 10.42 6.57 28.96
C LEU A 417 11.55 6.07 28.03
N GLY A 418 11.28 5.03 27.25
CA GLY A 418 12.24 4.44 26.32
C GLY A 418 12.66 5.37 25.18
N ASP A 419 11.77 6.25 24.71
CA ASP A 419 12.06 7.23 23.67
C ASP A 419 12.65 8.56 24.21
N GLY A 420 12.74 8.70 25.53
CA GLY A 420 13.28 9.89 26.21
C GLY A 420 12.30 11.07 26.30
N THR A 421 11.02 10.90 25.94
CA THR A 421 9.99 11.94 26.08
C THR A 421 9.64 12.20 27.54
N LEU A 422 9.62 11.15 28.37
CA LEU A 422 9.52 11.23 29.82
C LEU A 422 10.88 11.04 30.47
N THR A 423 11.17 11.85 31.49
CA THR A 423 12.27 11.54 32.40
C THR A 423 11.87 10.42 33.36
N GLN A 424 12.85 9.71 33.93
CA GLN A 424 12.58 8.69 34.95
C GLN A 424 11.73 9.23 36.11
N GLU A 425 12.01 10.46 36.55
CA GLU A 425 11.25 11.13 37.61
C GLU A 425 9.79 11.36 37.22
N GLN A 426 9.53 11.87 36.01
CA GLN A 426 8.16 12.08 35.51
C GLN A 426 7.42 10.75 35.38
N TYR A 427 8.09 9.72 34.87
CA TYR A 427 7.55 8.38 34.74
C TYR A 427 7.14 7.81 36.11
N ASP A 428 8.01 7.88 37.12
CA ASP A 428 7.74 7.35 38.46
C ASP A 428 6.56 8.09 39.13
N ILE A 429 6.51 9.43 38.98
CA ILE A 429 5.40 10.27 39.48
C ILE A 429 4.07 9.91 38.82
N VAL A 430 4.06 9.65 37.51
CA VAL A 430 2.83 9.25 36.83
C VAL A 430 2.44 7.83 37.25
N ARG A 431 3.39 6.89 37.29
CA ARG A 431 3.14 5.47 37.59
C ARG A 431 2.68 5.23 39.03
N CYS A 432 3.03 6.11 39.99
CA CYS A 432 2.62 5.98 41.39
C CYS A 432 1.12 6.21 41.65
N ASN A 433 0.36 6.70 40.67
CA ASN A 433 -1.08 6.93 40.84
C ASN A 433 -1.87 5.61 40.80
N ARG A 434 -2.96 5.54 41.57
CA ARG A 434 -3.70 4.29 41.81
C ARG A 434 -4.60 3.90 40.65
N THR A 435 -5.24 4.87 40.01
CA THR A 435 -6.18 4.62 38.91
C THR A 435 -5.61 5.04 37.55
N PRO A 436 -5.97 4.35 36.45
CA PRO A 436 -5.57 4.74 35.09
C PRO A 436 -5.94 6.20 34.76
N GLN A 437 -7.09 6.67 35.25
CA GLN A 437 -7.57 8.04 35.03
C GLN A 437 -6.69 9.08 35.77
N GLU A 438 -6.24 8.79 36.99
CA GLU A 438 -5.30 9.66 37.71
C GLU A 438 -3.92 9.67 37.07
N LYS A 439 -3.41 8.50 36.65
CA LYS A 439 -2.17 8.40 35.88
C LYS A 439 -2.26 9.28 34.62
N MET A 440 -3.36 9.16 33.88
CA MET A 440 -3.61 9.97 32.68
C MET A 440 -3.70 11.47 32.99
N ARG A 441 -4.40 11.89 34.04
CA ARG A 441 -4.46 13.30 34.44
C ARG A 441 -3.08 13.86 34.77
N GLN A 442 -2.24 13.08 35.46
CA GLN A 442 -0.87 13.48 35.80
C GLN A 442 0.04 13.53 34.58
N LEU A 443 -0.05 12.56 33.68
CA LEU A 443 0.64 12.60 32.40
C LEU A 443 0.27 13.86 31.61
N PHE A 444 -1.02 14.18 31.55
CA PHE A 444 -1.48 15.42 30.93
C PHE A 444 -1.02 16.70 31.65
N GLY A 445 -0.55 16.61 32.88
CA GLY A 445 0.17 17.67 33.58
C GLY A 445 1.51 17.97 32.89
N CYS A 446 2.26 16.92 32.55
CA CYS A 446 3.51 17.01 31.78
C CYS A 446 3.26 17.51 30.34
N VAL A 447 2.22 16.97 29.68
CA VAL A 447 1.84 17.30 28.29
C VAL A 447 1.58 18.81 28.08
N ARG A 448 1.18 19.54 29.12
CA ARG A 448 0.98 21.00 29.02
C ARG A 448 2.25 21.75 28.63
N ALA A 449 3.41 21.25 29.04
CA ALA A 449 4.71 21.85 28.74
C ALA A 449 5.34 21.31 27.44
N TRP A 450 4.71 20.33 26.80
CA TRP A 450 5.25 19.64 25.62
C TRP A 450 5.06 20.41 24.32
N GLY A 451 6.05 20.29 23.43
CA GLY A 451 5.97 20.74 22.04
C GLY A 451 5.23 19.73 21.16
N GLY A 452 5.19 20.01 19.85
CA GLY A 452 4.54 19.13 18.88
C GLY A 452 5.13 17.71 18.88
N ARG A 453 6.47 17.60 18.91
CA ARG A 453 7.16 16.31 18.80
C ARG A 453 6.87 15.36 19.96
N GLU A 454 6.87 15.87 21.19
CA GLU A 454 6.58 15.10 22.39
C GLU A 454 5.11 14.68 22.43
N LYS A 455 4.20 15.55 21.94
CA LYS A 455 2.78 15.21 21.77
C LYS A 455 2.57 14.17 20.67
N ASP A 456 3.33 14.22 19.57
CA ASP A 456 3.30 13.21 18.51
C ASP A 456 3.78 11.85 19.04
N ALA A 457 4.80 11.84 19.92
CA ALA A 457 5.29 10.62 20.57
C ALA A 457 4.19 9.96 21.43
N LEU A 458 3.51 10.75 22.26
CA LEU A 458 2.37 10.28 23.04
C LEU A 458 1.21 9.79 22.17
N PHE A 459 0.92 10.49 21.08
CA PHE A 459 -0.07 10.03 20.13
C PHE A 459 0.32 8.67 19.53
N ARG A 460 1.56 8.51 19.06
CA ARG A 460 2.06 7.24 18.49
C ARG A 460 1.94 6.11 19.50
N ALA A 461 2.42 6.30 20.72
CA ALA A 461 2.33 5.29 21.77
C ALA A 461 0.86 4.94 22.09
N MET A 462 -0.04 5.93 22.19
CA MET A 462 -1.48 5.68 22.36
C MET A 462 -2.08 4.93 21.18
N ASN A 463 -1.67 5.24 19.97
CA ASN A 463 -2.14 4.56 18.76
C ASN A 463 -1.67 3.10 18.70
N THR A 464 -0.47 2.82 19.21
CA THR A 464 0.08 1.46 19.31
C THR A 464 -0.74 0.58 20.25
N TYR A 465 -1.06 1.06 21.45
CA TYR A 465 -1.71 0.23 22.49
C TYR A 465 -3.23 0.37 22.55
N HIS A 466 -3.79 1.48 22.07
CA HIS A 466 -5.21 1.82 22.16
C HIS A 466 -5.82 2.18 20.79
N GLN A 467 -5.35 1.54 19.72
CA GLN A 467 -5.77 1.80 18.34
C GLN A 467 -7.29 1.94 18.13
N PRO A 468 -8.15 1.04 18.67
CA PRO A 468 -9.60 1.14 18.43
C PRO A 468 -10.20 2.45 18.95
N LEU A 469 -9.71 2.92 20.10
CA LEU A 469 -10.14 4.18 20.71
C LEU A 469 -9.66 5.38 19.89
N ILE A 470 -8.41 5.36 19.43
CA ILE A 470 -7.85 6.45 18.63
C ILE A 470 -8.61 6.60 17.31
N CYS A 471 -8.94 5.49 16.64
CA CYS A 471 -9.74 5.52 15.42
C CYS A 471 -11.15 6.11 15.67
N ASP A 472 -11.84 5.71 16.74
CA ASP A 472 -13.15 6.27 17.10
C ASP A 472 -13.11 7.78 17.38
N LEU A 473 -12.01 8.27 17.97
CA LEU A 473 -11.83 9.71 18.24
C LEU A 473 -11.45 10.51 17.00
N GLN A 474 -10.78 9.91 16.01
CA GLN A 474 -10.45 10.55 14.74
C GLN A 474 -11.69 10.80 13.86
N GLU A 475 -12.77 10.05 14.07
CA GLU A 475 -14.04 10.21 13.36
C GLU A 475 -14.93 11.34 13.96
N LYS A 476 -14.51 11.98 15.05
CA LYS A 476 -15.18 13.10 15.73
C LYS A 476 -14.47 14.44 15.50
#